data_AF-A0A183NWZ2-F1
#
_entry.id   AF-A0A183NWZ2-F1
#
_cell.length_a   1.000
_cell.length_b   1.000
_cell.length_c   1.000
_cell.angle_alpha   90.00
_cell.angle_beta   90.00
_cell.angle_gamma   90.00
#
_symmetry.space_group_name_H-M   'P 1'
#
loop_
_entity.id
_entity.type
_entity.pdbx_description
1 polymer ?
#
loop_
_entity_poly.entity_id
_entity_poly.type
_entity_poly.pdbx_seq_one_letter_code
_entity_poly.pdbx_strand_id
1 'polypeptide(L)'
;MWIAAAGQNAFDTNAGMAVLATYSTFMSRDSRIVSYSFLIPIVNNVVSFFASITIFSTVFSTIIQTNPTATRSAIVRIIKTAGPGSTGLTFTW
;
A
#
# COMPACT_ATOMS: atom_id res chain seq x y z
N MET A 1 -6.21 -12.10 -8.71
CA MET A 1 -5.25 -11.77 -7.63
C MET A 1 -3.81 -11.61 -8.08
N TRP A 2 -3.14 -12.61 -8.66
CA TRP A 2 -1.70 -12.54 -9.00
C TRP A 2 -1.31 -11.39 -9.94
N ILE A 3 -2.10 -11.13 -10.97
CA ILE A 3 -1.85 -10.04 -11.93
C ILE A 3 -1.98 -8.67 -11.24
N ALA A 4 -3.00 -8.50 -10.39
CA ALA A 4 -3.20 -7.27 -9.64
C ALA A 4 -2.08 -7.03 -8.61
N ALA A 5 -1.63 -8.09 -7.93
CA ALA A 5 -0.52 -8.01 -6.98
C ALA A 5 0.82 -7.68 -7.69
N ALA A 6 1.11 -8.36 -8.81
CA ALA A 6 2.31 -8.09 -9.60
C ALA A 6 2.30 -6.67 -10.19
N GLY A 7 1.16 -6.22 -10.71
CA GLY A 7 0.97 -4.85 -11.19
C GLY A 7 1.16 -3.82 -10.09
N GLN A 8 0.48 -3.98 -8.95
CA GLN A 8 0.62 -3.07 -7.81
C GLN A 8 2.08 -2.96 -7.37
N ASN A 9 2.79 -4.09 -7.22
CA ASN A 9 4.18 -4.05 -6.76
C ASN A 9 5.12 -3.41 -7.79
N ALA A 10 4.88 -3.67 -9.09
CA ALA A 10 5.66 -3.10 -10.18
C ALA A 10 5.50 -1.58 -10.25
N PHE A 11 4.28 -1.06 -10.11
CA PHE A 11 4.02 0.37 -10.11
C PHE A 11 4.47 1.06 -8.82
N ASP A 12 4.25 0.43 -7.65
CA ASP A 12 4.65 0.97 -6.33
C ASP A 12 6.17 1.16 -6.25
N THR A 13 6.92 0.16 -6.74
CA THR A 13 8.39 0.20 -6.77
C THR A 13 8.95 0.96 -7.98
N ASN A 14 8.11 1.40 -8.92
CA ASN A 14 8.51 1.98 -10.22
C ASN A 14 9.49 1.09 -11.00
N ALA A 15 9.30 -0.23 -10.95
CA ALA A 15 10.16 -1.20 -11.60
C ALA A 15 10.13 -1.00 -13.12
N GLY A 16 11.31 -0.81 -13.73
CA GLY A 16 11.45 -0.66 -15.18
C GLY A 16 11.19 0.75 -15.73
N MET A 17 10.86 1.75 -14.90
CA MET A 17 10.59 3.13 -15.35
C MET A 17 11.84 4.01 -15.49
N ALA A 18 13.03 3.41 -15.58
CA ALA A 18 14.34 4.07 -15.68
C ALA A 18 14.75 5.01 -14.52
N VAL A 19 13.86 5.37 -13.59
CA VAL A 19 14.16 6.28 -12.46
C VAL A 19 15.35 5.80 -11.63
N LEU A 20 15.32 4.55 -11.15
CA LEU A 20 16.42 3.97 -10.37
C LEU A 20 17.70 3.80 -11.20
N ALA A 21 17.58 3.58 -12.51
CA ALA A 21 18.72 3.50 -13.41
C ALA A 21 19.40 4.87 -13.54
N THR A 22 18.63 5.95 -13.68
CA THR A 22 19.15 7.33 -13.68
C THR A 22 19.81 7.68 -12.35
N TYR A 23 19.25 7.27 -11.21
CA TYR A 23 19.92 7.49 -9.92
C TYR A 23 21.25 6.73 -9.80
N SER A 24 21.33 5.53 -10.38
CA SER A 24 22.55 4.74 -10.33
C SER A 24 23.73 5.36 -11.09
N THR A 25 23.49 6.21 -12.11
CA THR A 25 24.58 6.87 -12.86
C THR A 25 25.36 7.89 -12.03
N PHE A 26 24.76 8.40 -10.94
CA PHE A 26 25.40 9.34 -10.03
C PHE A 26 26.07 8.66 -8.82
N MET A 27 25.99 7.33 -8.69
CA MET A 27 26.61 6.60 -7.59
C MET A 27 28.10 6.34 -7.84
N SER A 28 28.91 6.36 -6.76
CA SER A 28 30.33 5.99 -6.83
C SER A 28 30.50 4.49 -7.14
N ARG A 29 31.59 4.11 -7.81
CA ARG A 29 31.89 2.72 -8.20
C ARG A 29 32.02 1.74 -7.03
N ASP A 30 32.34 2.25 -5.85
CA ASP A 30 32.42 1.47 -4.60
C ASP A 30 31.05 1.20 -3.95
N SER A 31 29.98 1.75 -4.53
CA SER A 31 28.63 1.59 -4.00
C SER A 31 28.13 0.16 -4.18
N ARG A 32 27.57 -0.42 -3.11
CA ARG A 32 26.98 -1.77 -3.12
C ARG A 32 25.62 -1.78 -3.81
N ILE A 33 25.60 -1.54 -5.11
CA ILE A 33 24.39 -1.41 -5.95
C ILE A 33 23.47 -2.61 -5.77
N VAL A 34 23.99 -3.84 -5.77
CA VAL A 34 23.21 -5.07 -5.58
C VAL A 34 22.44 -5.04 -4.25
N SER A 35 23.09 -4.62 -3.16
CA SER A 35 22.42 -4.54 -1.85
C SER A 35 21.34 -3.47 -1.82
N TYR A 36 21.56 -2.32 -2.46
CA TYR A 36 20.53 -1.27 -2.58
C TYR A 36 19.36 -1.70 -3.45
N SER A 37 19.61 -2.42 -4.54
CA SER A 37 18.56 -2.96 -5.41
C SER A 37 17.63 -3.95 -4.70
N PHE A 38 18.10 -4.65 -3.67
CA PHE A 38 17.23 -5.48 -2.81
C PHE A 38 16.58 -4.69 -1.68
N LEU A 39 17.32 -3.77 -1.03
CA LEU A 39 16.79 -3.02 0.11
C LEU A 39 15.66 -2.07 -0.28
N ILE A 40 15.78 -1.37 -1.40
CA ILE A 40 14.80 -0.36 -1.81
C ILE A 40 13.38 -0.96 -1.98
N PRO A 41 13.18 -2.05 -2.76
CA PRO A 41 11.86 -2.69 -2.86
C PRO A 41 11.35 -3.27 -1.54
N ILE A 42 12.24 -3.82 -0.70
CA ILE A 42 11.84 -4.37 0.61
C ILE A 42 11.30 -3.26 1.50
N VAL A 43 12.04 -2.14 1.62
CA VAL A 43 11.62 -1.00 2.43
C VAL A 43 10.33 -0.39 1.87
N ASN A 44 10.19 -0.29 0.55
CA ASN A 44 8.96 0.15 -0.09
C ASN A 44 7.74 -0.67 0.37
N ASN A 45 7.84 -2.01 0.28
CA ASN A 45 6.76 -2.90 0.71
C ASN A 45 6.49 -2.83 2.22
N VAL A 46 7.51 -2.62 3.05
CA VAL A 46 7.36 -2.43 4.50
C VAL A 46 6.59 -1.14 4.80
N VAL A 47 6.89 -0.04 4.11
CA VAL A 47 6.16 1.22 4.25
C VAL A 47 4.70 1.04 3.82
N SER A 48 4.45 0.37 2.70
CA SER A 48 3.08 0.05 2.24
C SER A 48 2.30 -0.80 3.27
N PHE A 49 2.97 -1.71 3.98
CA PHE A 49 2.38 -2.47 5.08
C PHE A 49 2.01 -1.58 6.29
N PHE A 50 2.91 -0.70 6.74
CA PHE A 50 2.61 0.25 7.82
C PHE A 50 1.50 1.24 7.44
N ALA A 51 1.49 1.71 6.19
CA ALA A 51 0.43 2.57 5.67
C ALA A 51 -0.92 1.85 5.71
N SER A 52 -0.97 0.56 5.34
CA SER A 52 -2.17 -0.26 5.44
C SER A 52 -2.69 -0.35 6.88
N ILE A 53 -1.84 -0.66 7.86
CA ILE A 53 -2.21 -0.70 9.29
C ILE A 53 -2.78 0.66 9.73
N THR A 54 -2.13 1.75 9.34
CA THR A 54 -2.52 3.12 9.72
C THR A 54 -3.88 3.48 9.13
N ILE A 55 -4.09 3.22 7.84
CA ILE A 55 -5.35 3.51 7.15
C ILE A 55 -6.49 2.70 7.78
N PHE A 56 -6.31 1.39 7.98
CA PHE A 56 -7.34 0.56 8.60
C PHE A 56 -7.67 1.05 10.01
N SER A 57 -6.67 1.31 10.84
CA SER A 57 -6.85 1.81 12.21
C SER A 57 -7.60 3.15 12.23
N THR A 58 -7.23 4.07 11.33
CA THR A 58 -7.86 5.40 11.23
C THR A 58 -9.31 5.28 10.80
N VAL A 59 -9.59 4.48 9.77
CA VAL A 59 -10.95 4.26 9.26
C VAL A 59 -11.86 3.67 10.34
N PHE A 60 -11.39 2.64 11.05
CA PHE A 60 -12.18 2.05 12.15
C PHE A 60 -12.40 3.06 13.28
N SER A 61 -11.38 3.85 13.65
CA SER A 61 -11.51 4.91 14.66
C SER A 61 -12.54 5.98 14.25
N THR A 62 -12.49 6.46 13.00
CA THR A 62 -13.44 7.46 12.49
C THR A 62 -14.88 6.91 12.43
N ILE A 63 -15.07 5.65 12.07
CA ILE A 63 -16.41 5.02 12.05
C ILE A 63 -17.00 4.95 13.46
N ILE A 64 -16.19 4.58 14.46
CA ILE A 64 -16.63 4.53 15.86
C ILE A 64 -17.01 5.93 16.37
N GLN A 65 -16.24 6.96 16.01
CA GLN A 65 -16.52 8.35 16.43
C GLN A 65 -17.77 8.93 15.77
N THR A 66 -18.00 8.65 14.49
CA THR A 66 -19.14 9.20 13.73
C THR A 66 -20.45 8.44 13.96
N ASN A 67 -20.38 7.17 14.34
CA ASN A 67 -21.55 6.32 14.58
C ASN A 67 -21.38 5.49 15.86
N PRO A 68 -21.58 6.09 17.05
CA PRO A 68 -21.38 5.41 18.34
C PRO A 68 -22.33 4.23 18.58
N THR A 69 -23.38 4.07 17.78
CA THR A 69 -24.34 2.94 17.81
C THR A 69 -24.05 1.87 16.75
N ALA A 70 -22.94 1.97 16.00
CA ALA A 70 -22.60 1.03 14.93
C ALA A 70 -22.43 -0.39 15.48
N THR A 71 -23.42 -1.24 15.25
CA THR A 71 -23.37 -2.66 15.62
C THR A 71 -22.31 -3.38 14.77
N ARG A 72 -21.71 -4.46 15.29
CA ARG A 72 -20.71 -5.29 14.58
C ARG A 72 -21.13 -5.66 13.14
N SER A 73 -22.43 -5.81 12.91
CA SER A 73 -23.06 -6.05 11.60
C SER A 73 -22.97 -4.88 10.61
N ALA A 74 -22.99 -3.63 11.07
CA ALA A 74 -22.80 -2.44 10.23
C ALA A 74 -21.35 -2.31 9.76
N ILE A 75 -20.39 -2.59 10.65
CA ILE A 75 -18.96 -2.62 10.31
C ILE A 75 -18.68 -3.69 9.24
N VAL A 76 -19.23 -4.90 9.41
CA VAL A 76 -19.10 -5.98 8.41
C VAL A 76 -19.75 -5.62 7.08
N ARG A 77 -20.85 -4.85 7.08
CA ARG A 77 -21.51 -4.39 5.85
C ARG A 77 -20.64 -3.37 5.10
N ILE A 78 -20.07 -2.39 5.81
CA ILE A 78 -19.19 -1.35 5.24
C ILE A 78 -17.95 -1.97 4.57
N ILE A 79 -17.36 -3.02 5.15
CA ILE A 79 -16.21 -3.75 4.58
C ILE A 79 -16.61 -4.50 3.28
N LYS A 80 -17.89 -4.87 3.15
CA LYS A 80 -18.42 -5.62 1.98
C LYS A 80 -19.00 -4.73 0.88
N THR A 81 -19.29 -3.47 1.16
CA THR A 81 -19.90 -2.55 0.18
C THR A 81 -18.94 -1.41 -0.16
N ALA A 82 -18.79 -1.07 -1.43
CA ALA A 82 -18.14 0.17 -1.84
C ALA A 82 -18.97 1.33 -1.29
N GLY A 83 -18.42 2.00 -0.26
CA GLY A 83 -19.02 3.21 0.27
C GLY A 83 -19.21 4.27 -0.83
N PRO A 84 -20.01 5.32 -0.58
CA PRO A 84 -20.20 6.40 -1.54
C PRO A 84 -18.84 7.03 -1.86
N GLY A 85 -18.35 6.85 -3.09
CA GLY A 85 -17.04 7.33 -3.53
C GLY A 85 -15.99 6.26 -3.81
N SER A 86 -16.31 4.95 -3.78
CA SER A 86 -15.35 3.88 -4.13
C SER A 86 -14.02 3.99 -3.35
N THR A 87 -14.11 4.32 -2.07
CA THR A 87 -12.99 4.70 -1.19
C THR A 87 -12.05 3.54 -0.79
N GLY A 88 -11.99 2.46 -1.58
CA GLY A 88 -11.03 1.36 -1.37
C GLY A 88 -11.24 0.52 -0.11
N LEU A 89 -12.34 0.74 0.63
CA LEU A 89 -12.69 -0.03 1.83
C LEU A 89 -13.36 -1.37 1.52
N THR A 90 -13.60 -1.64 0.24
CA THR A 90 -14.21 -2.90 -0.20
C THR A 90 -13.12 -3.93 -0.43
N PHE A 91 -13.18 -4.99 0.36
CA PHE A 91 -12.45 -6.22 0.07
C PHE A 91 -13.19 -7.03 -1.01
N THR A 92 -13.38 -6.44 -2.19
CA THR A 92 -13.78 -7.18 -3.40
C THR A 92 -12.50 -7.57 -4.11
N TRP A 93 -12.12 -8.83 -3.96
CA TRP A 93 -10.97 -9.44 -4.61
C TRP A 93 -11.39 -10.55 -5.56
#